data_AF-A0A7C6BKN9-F1
#
_entry.id   AF-A0A7C6BKN9-F1
#
_cell.length_a   1.000
_cell.length_b   1.000
_cell.length_c   1.000
_cell.angle_alpha   90.00
_cell.angle_beta   90.00
_cell.angle_gamma   90.00
#
_symmetry.space_group_name_H-M   'P 1'
#
loop_
_entity.id
_entity.type
_entity.pdbx_description
1 polymer ?
#
loop_
_entity_poly.entity_id
_entity_poly.type
_entity_poly.pdbx_seq_one_letter_code
_entity_poly.pdbx_strand_id
1 'polypeptide(L)'
;MSTTSLGQVNSISISFFFIFVAATLLITYWASKKSHTTSEFYAAGHGISGFQNGLALSGDFMSAASFLGIAGMVALSGYDGLIYSVGWLVGWPVVLFLIAEPLRNLGKYTYADVVAYRLSKKPVRSAAAVGSIVTVLFYLIAQMVGAGTLIKLVFGLPYEVAIILVGSIMLAYVLFGGMLATTWVQIIKAALLLGGATVLAIWTLYHYGFHFGNLINEAQNQYGIDFLLPGGLVKNPLDTISLGLALIFGTAGLPHILMRFYTVPNSKEARKSVFYATGFIGFFYILTFILGFGAAVIVGKAAIQTIDTGGNMAALLLAEVLGGQVFLGYLAAVAFATILAVVAGLTLAGA
;
A
#
# COMPACT_ATOMS: atom_id res chain seq x y z
N MET A 1 -26.02 -6.38 -16.63
CA MET A 1 -25.47 -5.41 -15.66
C MET A 1 -25.95 -5.82 -14.28
N SER A 2 -25.10 -6.54 -13.55
CA SER A 2 -25.35 -6.83 -12.13
C SER A 2 -25.42 -5.49 -11.40
N THR A 3 -26.51 -5.21 -10.69
CA THR A 3 -26.61 -4.02 -9.84
C THR A 3 -25.54 -4.12 -8.76
N THR A 4 -24.46 -3.34 -8.89
CA THR A 4 -23.40 -3.27 -7.88
C THR A 4 -23.98 -2.72 -6.57
N SER A 5 -23.48 -3.23 -5.45
CA SER A 5 -23.75 -2.70 -4.11
C SER A 5 -22.80 -1.55 -3.75
N LEU A 6 -21.75 -1.29 -4.54
CA LEU A 6 -20.91 -0.09 -4.37
C LEU A 6 -21.72 1.16 -4.75
N GLY A 7 -21.74 2.13 -3.82
CA GLY A 7 -22.61 3.31 -3.90
C GLY A 7 -23.92 3.15 -3.13
N GLN A 8 -24.21 1.98 -2.58
CA GLN A 8 -25.31 1.72 -1.64
C GLN A 8 -24.76 1.36 -0.27
N VAL A 9 -25.56 1.57 0.78
CA VAL A 9 -25.15 1.24 2.15
C VAL A 9 -25.00 -0.28 2.29
N ASN A 10 -23.77 -0.75 2.49
CA ASN A 10 -23.47 -2.17 2.66
C ASN A 10 -23.18 -2.49 4.13
N SER A 11 -24.19 -2.99 4.85
CA SER A 11 -24.10 -3.31 6.28
C SER A 11 -23.03 -4.36 6.61
N ILE A 12 -22.74 -5.29 5.68
CA ILE A 12 -21.72 -6.33 5.87
C ILE A 12 -20.33 -5.69 5.83
N SER A 13 -20.06 -4.85 4.84
CA SER A 13 -18.80 -4.09 4.73
C SER A 13 -18.57 -3.16 5.92
N ILE A 14 -19.62 -2.48 6.37
CA ILE A 14 -19.58 -1.61 7.55
C ILE A 14 -19.28 -2.43 8.82
N SER A 15 -19.84 -3.63 8.95
CA SER A 15 -19.57 -4.51 10.09
C SER A 15 -18.11 -4.98 10.09
N PHE A 16 -17.59 -5.45 8.95
CA PHE A 16 -16.17 -5.81 8.83
C PHE A 16 -15.24 -4.64 9.14
N PHE A 17 -15.60 -3.44 8.69
CA PHE A 17 -14.87 -2.21 9.01
C PHE A 17 -14.78 -1.98 10.52
N PHE A 18 -15.91 -1.99 11.25
CA PHE A 18 -15.89 -1.71 12.68
C PHE A 18 -15.18 -2.80 13.47
N ILE A 19 -15.35 -4.07 13.08
CA ILE A 19 -14.60 -5.19 13.66
C ILE A 19 -13.10 -4.97 13.47
N PHE A 20 -12.68 -4.60 12.27
CA PHE A 20 -11.27 -4.36 11.99
C PHE A 20 -10.73 -3.18 12.79
N VAL A 21 -11.39 -2.02 12.74
CA VAL A 21 -11.00 -0.81 13.49
C VAL A 21 -10.92 -1.10 14.98
N ALA A 22 -11.87 -1.84 15.55
CA ALA A 22 -11.83 -2.25 16.96
C ALA A 22 -10.64 -3.17 17.24
N ALA A 23 -10.39 -4.19 16.41
CA ALA A 23 -9.26 -5.09 16.57
C ALA A 23 -7.92 -4.36 16.52
N THR A 24 -7.73 -3.43 15.57
CA THR A 24 -6.50 -2.66 15.47
C THR A 24 -6.36 -1.62 16.57
N LEU A 25 -7.45 -1.01 17.07
CA LEU A 25 -7.40 -0.15 18.26
C LEU A 25 -7.00 -0.94 19.51
N LEU A 26 -7.51 -2.16 19.70
CA LEU A 26 -7.14 -3.03 20.81
C LEU A 26 -5.64 -3.39 20.77
N ILE A 27 -5.11 -3.67 19.59
CA ILE A 27 -3.68 -3.93 19.39
C ILE A 27 -2.87 -2.68 19.70
N THR A 28 -3.30 -1.51 19.22
CA THR A 28 -2.65 -0.22 19.51
C THR A 28 -2.65 0.06 21.00
N TYR A 29 -3.78 -0.16 21.69
CA TYR A 29 -3.89 0.00 23.13
C TYR A 29 -2.95 -0.96 23.89
N TRP A 30 -2.94 -2.24 23.53
CA TRP A 30 -2.01 -3.22 24.12
C TRP A 30 -0.55 -2.84 23.90
N ALA A 31 -0.20 -2.38 22.69
CA ALA A 31 1.14 -1.96 22.34
C ALA A 31 1.56 -0.69 23.09
N SER A 32 0.65 0.27 23.25
CA SER A 32 0.89 1.53 23.96
C SER A 32 1.29 1.29 25.42
N LYS A 33 0.74 0.26 26.07
CA LYS A 33 1.12 -0.15 27.44
C LYS A 33 2.56 -0.67 27.57
N LYS A 34 3.25 -0.90 26.45
CA LYS A 34 4.64 -1.39 26.42
C LYS A 34 5.64 -0.31 26.00
N SER A 35 5.19 0.90 25.66
CA SER A 35 6.05 1.98 25.17
C SER A 35 6.14 3.10 26.20
N HIS A 36 7.21 3.10 27.01
CA HIS A 36 7.46 4.10 28.06
C HIS A 36 8.65 5.01 27.74
N THR A 37 9.51 4.63 26.79
CA THR A 37 10.70 5.39 26.40
C THR A 37 10.67 5.83 24.93
N THR A 38 11.46 6.84 24.56
CA THR A 38 11.59 7.32 23.17
C THR A 38 12.06 6.22 22.21
N SER A 39 12.96 5.34 22.66
CA SER A 39 13.43 4.19 21.87
C SER A 39 12.34 3.14 21.66
N GLU A 40 11.49 2.90 22.65
CA GLU A 40 10.33 2.01 22.49
C GLU A 40 9.26 2.63 21.59
N PHE A 41 9.07 3.95 21.66
CA PHE A 41 8.10 4.66 20.84
C PHE A 41 8.53 4.74 19.36
N TYR A 42 9.79 5.09 19.08
CA TYR A 42 10.30 5.31 17.70
C TYR A 42 11.12 4.16 17.11
N ALA A 43 11.51 3.15 17.89
CA ALA A 43 12.31 2.02 17.39
C ALA A 43 11.82 0.66 17.93
N ALA A 44 10.66 0.61 18.59
CA ALA A 44 10.11 -0.61 19.19
C ALA A 44 11.13 -1.37 20.06
N GLY A 45 12.07 -0.65 20.70
CA GLY A 45 13.13 -1.23 21.53
C GLY A 45 14.11 -2.14 20.77
N HIS A 46 14.17 -2.07 19.45
CA HIS A 46 14.98 -2.95 18.59
C HIS A 46 14.62 -4.45 18.68
N GLY A 47 13.42 -4.77 19.16
CA GLY A 47 12.98 -6.15 19.45
C GLY A 47 12.32 -6.89 18.28
N ILE A 48 12.22 -6.27 17.10
CA ILE A 48 11.50 -6.85 15.95
C ILE A 48 12.45 -7.74 15.15
N SER A 49 12.05 -8.99 14.89
CA SER A 49 12.82 -9.89 14.02
C SER A 49 12.80 -9.40 12.57
N GLY A 50 13.80 -9.77 11.78
CA GLY A 50 13.89 -9.42 10.37
C GLY A 50 12.68 -9.92 9.57
N PHE A 51 12.11 -11.08 9.90
CA PHE A 51 10.89 -11.57 9.25
C PHE A 51 9.66 -10.70 9.58
N GLN A 52 9.44 -10.40 10.86
CA GLN A 52 8.35 -9.50 11.28
C GLN A 52 8.49 -8.12 10.67
N ASN A 53 9.71 -7.57 10.65
CA ASN A 53 9.96 -6.27 10.03
C ASN A 53 9.78 -6.34 8.51
N GLY A 54 10.13 -7.45 7.86
CA GLY A 54 9.90 -7.65 6.43
C GLY A 54 8.42 -7.69 6.07
N LEU A 55 7.59 -8.38 6.85
CA LEU A 55 6.14 -8.34 6.71
C LEU A 55 5.58 -6.93 6.96
N ALA A 56 6.06 -6.25 7.99
CA ALA A 56 5.61 -4.89 8.28
C ALA A 56 6.01 -3.89 7.19
N LEU A 57 7.24 -4.00 6.66
CA LEU A 57 7.73 -3.24 5.50
C LEU A 57 6.88 -3.51 4.26
N SER A 58 6.55 -4.78 4.01
CA SER A 58 5.65 -5.13 2.90
C SER A 58 4.27 -4.51 3.10
N GLY A 59 3.71 -4.54 4.32
CA GLY A 59 2.43 -3.91 4.63
C GLY A 59 2.44 -2.39 4.44
N ASP A 60 3.53 -1.73 4.84
CA ASP A 60 3.71 -0.29 4.61
C ASP A 60 3.70 0.02 3.11
N PHE A 61 4.40 -0.81 2.32
CA PHE A 61 4.57 -0.60 0.89
C PHE A 61 3.35 -1.00 0.04
N MET A 62 2.66 -2.07 0.42
CA MET A 62 1.39 -2.52 -0.17
C MET A 62 0.25 -1.61 0.30
N SER A 63 0.36 -0.33 -0.01
CA SER A 63 -0.62 0.69 0.33
C SER A 63 -1.93 0.48 -0.44
N ALA A 64 -2.98 1.20 -0.05
CA ALA A 64 -4.22 1.19 -0.81
C ALA A 64 -4.04 1.77 -2.22
N ALA A 65 -3.10 2.71 -2.42
CA ALA A 65 -2.72 3.16 -3.75
C ALA A 65 -2.10 2.03 -4.58
N SER A 66 -1.29 1.17 -3.95
CA SER A 66 -0.69 0.00 -4.60
C SER A 66 -1.74 -1.06 -4.93
N PHE A 67 -2.70 -1.31 -4.03
CA PHE A 67 -3.77 -2.29 -4.27
C PHE A 67 -4.85 -1.79 -5.22
N LEU A 68 -5.52 -0.70 -4.86
CA LEU A 68 -6.64 -0.13 -5.60
C LEU A 68 -6.16 0.57 -6.87
N GLY A 69 -5.12 1.40 -6.76
CA GLY A 69 -4.63 2.23 -7.85
C GLY A 69 -3.96 1.42 -8.96
N ILE A 70 -3.04 0.50 -8.64
CA ILE A 70 -2.38 -0.32 -9.68
C ILE A 70 -3.37 -1.29 -10.31
N ALA A 71 -4.21 -1.98 -9.53
CA ALA A 71 -5.20 -2.88 -10.11
C ALA A 71 -6.18 -2.12 -11.02
N GLY A 72 -6.58 -0.90 -10.62
CA GLY A 72 -7.36 0.01 -11.46
C GLY A 72 -6.64 0.45 -12.73
N MET A 73 -5.38 0.84 -12.62
CA MET A 73 -4.57 1.27 -13.75
C MET A 73 -4.34 0.13 -14.74
N VAL A 74 -4.07 -1.09 -14.27
CA VAL A 74 -3.99 -2.28 -15.12
C VAL A 74 -5.37 -2.59 -15.73
N ALA A 75 -6.46 -2.42 -14.99
CA ALA A 75 -7.80 -2.67 -15.53
C ALA A 75 -8.17 -1.70 -16.67
N LEU A 76 -7.76 -0.43 -16.57
CA LEU A 76 -8.09 0.61 -17.55
C LEU A 76 -7.07 0.71 -18.69
N SER A 77 -5.78 0.62 -18.36
CA SER A 77 -4.65 0.87 -19.27
C SER A 77 -3.82 -0.37 -19.60
N GLY A 78 -4.12 -1.54 -19.02
CA GLY A 78 -3.55 -2.82 -19.43
C GLY A 78 -2.09 -2.94 -19.03
N TYR A 79 -1.24 -3.34 -19.99
CA TYR A 79 0.19 -3.56 -19.74
C TYR A 79 0.88 -2.32 -19.15
N ASP A 80 0.54 -1.12 -19.61
CA ASP A 80 1.22 0.10 -19.14
C ASP A 80 1.01 0.37 -17.65
N GLY A 81 -0.09 -0.12 -17.06
CA GLY A 81 -0.32 -0.02 -15.62
C GLY A 81 0.74 -0.76 -14.79
N LEU A 82 1.48 -1.71 -15.40
CA LEU A 82 2.55 -2.44 -14.74
C LEU A 82 3.86 -1.66 -14.59
N ILE A 83 4.06 -0.58 -15.35
CA ILE A 83 5.32 0.19 -15.31
C ILE A 83 5.63 0.61 -13.86
N TYR A 84 4.60 1.05 -13.13
CA TYR A 84 4.72 1.43 -11.73
C TYR A 84 5.06 0.25 -10.81
N SER A 85 4.42 -0.92 -11.01
CA SER A 85 4.69 -2.13 -10.22
C SER A 85 6.13 -2.59 -10.34
N VAL A 86 6.63 -2.65 -11.59
CA VAL A 86 8.00 -3.09 -11.87
C VAL A 86 9.01 -2.07 -11.37
N GLY A 87 8.82 -0.78 -11.68
CA GLY A 87 9.76 0.27 -11.28
C GLY A 87 9.94 0.35 -9.76
N TRP A 88 8.84 0.25 -9.01
CA TRP A 88 8.87 0.23 -7.54
C TRP A 88 9.57 -1.01 -6.98
N LEU A 89 9.34 -2.20 -7.57
CA LEU A 89 10.00 -3.42 -7.13
C LEU A 89 11.53 -3.37 -7.35
N VAL A 90 11.98 -2.78 -8.46
CA VAL A 90 13.41 -2.63 -8.80
C VAL A 90 14.15 -1.68 -7.83
N GLY A 91 13.43 -0.80 -7.14
CA GLY A 91 14.02 0.05 -6.08
C GLY A 91 14.47 -0.73 -4.83
N TRP A 92 13.89 -1.91 -4.55
CA TRP A 92 14.17 -2.66 -3.33
C TRP A 92 15.60 -3.24 -3.25
N PRO A 93 16.19 -3.78 -4.32
CA PRO A 93 17.62 -4.10 -4.36
C PRO A 93 18.52 -2.91 -3.99
N VAL A 94 18.21 -1.69 -4.45
CA VAL A 94 18.97 -0.48 -4.10
C VAL A 94 18.92 -0.26 -2.58
N VAL A 95 17.73 -0.36 -1.99
CA VAL A 95 17.54 -0.28 -0.53
C VAL A 95 18.35 -1.37 0.19
N LEU A 96 18.30 -2.61 -0.29
CA LEU A 96 19.00 -3.76 0.30
C LEU A 96 20.51 -3.55 0.34
N PHE A 97 21.11 -3.18 -0.79
CA PHE A 97 22.56 -3.15 -0.94
C PHE A 97 23.19 -1.84 -0.46
N LEU A 98 22.52 -0.70 -0.65
CA LEU A 98 23.13 0.61 -0.40
C LEU A 98 22.66 1.28 0.88
N ILE A 99 21.48 0.91 1.42
CA ILE A 99 20.83 1.70 2.47
C ILE A 99 20.65 0.91 3.76
N ALA A 100 20.12 -0.31 3.70
CA ALA A 100 19.66 -1.04 4.89
C ALA A 100 20.76 -1.23 5.95
N GLU A 101 21.95 -1.66 5.53
CA GLU A 101 23.08 -1.92 6.44
C GLU A 101 23.74 -0.64 6.97
N PRO A 102 24.14 0.34 6.13
CA PRO A 102 24.69 1.61 6.62
C PRO A 102 23.74 2.33 7.57
N LEU A 103 22.44 2.35 7.23
CA LEU A 103 21.43 3.04 8.02
C LEU A 103 21.28 2.42 9.40
N ARG A 104 21.16 1.07 9.48
CA ARG A 104 21.05 0.37 10.76
C ARG A 104 22.25 0.63 11.67
N ASN A 105 23.46 0.68 11.11
CA ASN A 105 24.70 0.84 11.87
C ASN A 105 24.93 2.27 12.39
N LEU A 106 24.26 3.28 11.85
CA LEU A 106 24.42 4.68 12.26
C LEU A 106 23.77 5.02 13.62
N GLY A 107 22.82 4.21 14.10
CA GLY A 107 22.23 4.36 15.44
C GLY A 107 21.51 5.69 15.69
N LYS A 108 21.10 6.41 14.64
CA LYS A 108 20.26 7.62 14.71
C LYS A 108 18.81 7.25 14.42
N TYR A 109 17.85 8.03 14.92
CA TYR A 109 16.42 7.71 14.81
C TYR A 109 15.74 8.37 13.61
N THR A 110 16.34 9.40 13.00
CA THR A 110 15.75 10.12 11.85
C THR A 110 16.60 10.03 10.59
N TYR A 111 15.94 9.99 9.43
CA TYR A 111 16.59 10.08 8.12
C TYR A 111 17.44 11.35 7.99
N ALA A 112 16.95 12.49 8.50
CA ALA A 112 17.67 13.75 8.45
C ALA A 112 19.03 13.69 9.18
N ASP A 113 19.09 12.98 10.32
CA ASP A 113 20.34 12.83 11.08
C ASP A 113 21.36 11.94 10.36
N VAL A 114 20.90 11.00 9.54
CA VAL A 114 21.76 10.12 8.72
C VAL A 114 22.43 10.90 7.60
N VAL A 115 21.65 11.66 6.83
CA VAL A 115 22.20 12.45 5.72
C VAL A 115 23.13 13.53 6.25
N ALA A 116 22.80 14.12 7.39
CA ALA A 116 23.63 15.12 8.06
C ALA A 116 24.87 14.53 8.75
N TYR A 117 25.02 13.21 8.86
CA TYR A 117 26.15 12.59 9.57
C TYR A 117 27.50 12.91 8.91
N ARG A 118 27.55 12.94 7.57
CA ARG A 118 28.78 13.23 6.79
C ARG A 118 28.78 14.62 6.14
N LEU A 119 27.77 15.45 6.42
CA LEU A 119 27.58 16.74 5.76
C LEU A 119 27.37 17.88 6.79
N SER A 120 27.23 19.11 6.30
CA SER A 120 26.97 20.28 7.13
C SER A 120 25.62 20.17 7.85
N LYS A 121 25.66 20.04 9.19
CA LYS A 121 24.52 19.65 10.01
C LYS A 121 23.27 20.53 9.86
N LYS A 122 23.40 21.86 9.84
CA LYS A 122 22.25 22.78 9.80
C LYS A 122 21.50 22.79 8.46
N PRO A 123 22.13 23.12 7.32
CA PRO A 123 21.41 23.20 6.03
C PRO A 123 20.87 21.83 5.58
N VAL A 124 21.61 20.75 5.83
CA VAL A 124 21.20 19.40 5.41
C VAL A 124 20.05 18.86 6.25
N ARG A 125 20.04 19.08 7.58
CA ARG A 125 18.89 18.69 8.41
C ARG A 125 17.63 19.45 8.02
N SER A 126 17.74 20.76 7.75
CA SER A 126 16.60 21.55 7.28
C SER A 126 16.07 21.06 5.93
N ALA A 127 16.96 20.83 4.95
CA ALA A 127 16.56 20.32 3.64
C ALA A 127 15.91 18.92 3.73
N ALA A 128 16.49 18.02 4.51
CA ALA A 128 15.95 16.67 4.71
C ALA A 128 14.61 16.68 5.46
N ALA A 129 14.45 17.54 6.48
CA ALA A 129 13.21 17.68 7.21
C ALA A 129 12.09 18.25 6.32
N VAL A 130 12.35 19.33 5.59
CA VAL A 130 11.38 19.92 4.65
C VAL A 130 11.01 18.91 3.56
N GLY A 131 11.99 18.25 2.95
CA GLY A 131 11.74 17.23 1.92
C GLY A 131 10.90 16.06 2.46
N SER A 132 11.15 15.62 3.70
CA SER A 132 10.39 14.56 4.35
C SER A 132 8.94 14.99 4.60
N ILE A 133 8.72 16.20 5.15
CA ILE A 133 7.38 16.74 5.41
C ILE A 133 6.60 16.90 4.10
N VAL A 134 7.21 17.46 3.06
CA VAL A 134 6.57 17.63 1.74
C VAL A 134 6.18 16.27 1.16
N THR A 135 7.07 15.28 1.23
CA THR A 135 6.79 13.91 0.75
C THR A 135 5.63 13.28 1.52
N VAL A 136 5.63 13.39 2.86
CA VAL A 136 4.56 12.88 3.72
C VAL A 136 3.24 13.58 3.39
N LEU A 137 3.22 14.90 3.19
CA LEU A 137 2.01 15.64 2.83
C LEU A 137 1.37 15.14 1.52
N PHE A 138 2.16 14.99 0.45
CA PHE A 138 1.65 14.47 -0.82
C PHE A 138 1.11 13.04 -0.69
N TYR A 139 1.80 12.19 0.07
CA TYR A 139 1.32 10.83 0.35
C TYR A 139 0.02 10.84 1.15
N LEU A 140 -0.08 11.66 2.19
CA LEU A 140 -1.29 11.77 3.01
C LEU A 140 -2.48 12.24 2.19
N ILE A 141 -2.31 13.21 1.28
CA ILE A 141 -3.40 13.65 0.38
C ILE A 141 -3.93 12.48 -0.45
N ALA A 142 -3.05 11.73 -1.10
CA ALA A 142 -3.46 10.58 -1.93
C ALA A 142 -4.21 9.51 -1.10
N GLN A 143 -3.75 9.23 0.12
CA GLN A 143 -4.41 8.29 1.03
C GLN A 143 -5.79 8.80 1.48
N MET A 144 -5.92 10.09 1.80
CA MET A 144 -7.19 10.68 2.23
C MET A 144 -8.24 10.69 1.12
N VAL A 145 -7.82 10.95 -0.13
CA VAL A 145 -8.70 10.83 -1.31
C VAL A 145 -9.18 9.39 -1.49
N GLY A 146 -8.26 8.41 -1.40
CA GLY A 146 -8.62 6.99 -1.47
C GLY A 146 -9.61 6.57 -0.37
N ALA A 147 -9.39 7.03 0.86
CA ALA A 147 -10.27 6.70 1.98
C ALA A 147 -11.65 7.36 1.86
N GLY A 148 -11.69 8.64 1.49
CA GLY A 148 -12.92 9.39 1.31
C GLY A 148 -13.81 8.73 0.25
N THR A 149 -13.23 8.35 -0.89
CA THR A 149 -13.95 7.67 -1.97
C THR A 149 -14.46 6.31 -1.53
N LEU A 150 -13.62 5.50 -0.87
CA LEU A 150 -14.02 4.17 -0.41
C LEU A 150 -15.15 4.24 0.63
N ILE A 151 -15.07 5.13 1.62
CA ILE A 151 -16.10 5.29 2.64
C ILE A 151 -17.39 5.85 2.04
N LYS A 152 -17.31 6.83 1.13
CA LYS A 152 -18.47 7.33 0.39
C LYS A 152 -19.21 6.18 -0.29
N LEU A 153 -18.47 5.29 -0.98
CA LEU A 153 -19.07 4.20 -1.75
C LEU A 153 -19.57 3.04 -0.88
N VAL A 154 -18.94 2.76 0.26
CA VAL A 154 -19.30 1.63 1.12
C VAL A 154 -20.36 2.01 2.16
N PHE A 155 -20.27 3.22 2.72
CA PHE A 155 -21.15 3.70 3.80
C PHE A 155 -22.30 4.56 3.27
N GLY A 156 -22.24 4.99 1.99
CA GLY A 156 -23.22 5.92 1.43
C GLY A 156 -23.16 7.33 2.06
N LEU A 157 -22.03 7.69 2.68
CA LEU A 157 -21.85 8.98 3.33
C LEU A 157 -21.35 10.05 2.35
N PRO A 158 -21.64 11.34 2.58
CA PRO A 158 -21.00 12.43 1.85
C PRO A 158 -19.47 12.36 1.98
N TYR A 159 -18.76 12.76 0.91
CA TYR A 159 -17.31 12.66 0.83
C TYR A 159 -16.59 13.45 1.94
N GLU A 160 -17.13 14.63 2.27
CA GLU A 160 -16.60 15.51 3.30
C GLU A 160 -16.70 14.87 4.70
N VAL A 161 -17.84 14.23 4.99
CA VAL A 161 -18.06 13.50 6.24
C VAL A 161 -17.14 12.29 6.32
N ALA A 162 -16.98 11.57 5.22
CA ALA A 162 -16.05 10.45 5.12
C ALA A 162 -14.61 10.86 5.46
N ILE A 163 -14.11 11.94 4.88
CA ILE A 163 -12.76 12.45 5.17
C ILE A 163 -12.60 12.84 6.65
N ILE A 164 -13.57 13.57 7.22
CA ILE A 164 -13.51 14.01 8.62
C ILE A 164 -13.51 12.81 9.57
N LEU A 165 -14.36 11.81 9.31
CA LEU A 165 -14.42 10.58 10.11
C LEU A 165 -13.08 9.84 10.08
N VAL A 166 -12.53 9.61 8.89
CA VAL A 166 -11.27 8.90 8.71
C VAL A 166 -10.11 9.68 9.34
N GLY A 167 -10.04 10.99 9.09
CA GLY A 167 -9.02 11.86 9.68
C GLY A 167 -9.06 11.85 11.22
N SER A 168 -10.27 11.86 11.80
CA SER A 168 -10.46 11.82 13.26
C SER A 168 -10.00 10.49 13.86
N ILE A 169 -10.39 9.37 13.24
CA ILE A 169 -9.89 8.03 13.60
C ILE A 169 -8.36 8.01 13.50
N MET A 170 -7.81 8.61 12.44
CA MET A 170 -6.37 8.61 12.21
C MET A 170 -5.57 9.37 13.25
N LEU A 171 -6.04 10.55 13.65
CA LEU A 171 -5.44 11.29 14.75
C LEU A 171 -5.39 10.45 16.03
N ALA A 172 -6.46 9.72 16.34
CA ALA A 172 -6.46 8.83 17.50
C ALA A 172 -5.39 7.72 17.40
N TYR A 173 -5.25 7.07 16.23
CA TYR A 173 -4.22 6.03 16.04
C TYR A 173 -2.80 6.55 16.20
N VAL A 174 -2.51 7.74 15.68
CA VAL A 174 -1.17 8.33 15.75
C VAL A 174 -0.84 8.76 17.18
N LEU A 175 -1.79 9.41 17.86
CA LEU A 175 -1.58 9.92 19.22
C LEU A 175 -1.27 8.80 20.22
N PHE A 176 -1.88 7.62 20.04
CA PHE A 176 -1.71 6.49 20.96
C PHE A 176 -0.81 5.37 20.41
N GLY A 177 -0.42 5.42 19.13
CA GLY A 177 0.28 4.35 18.43
C GLY A 177 1.76 4.63 18.22
N GLY A 178 2.62 3.99 19.02
CA GLY A 178 4.06 3.93 18.76
C GLY A 178 4.44 2.93 17.67
N MET A 179 5.74 2.81 17.39
CA MET A 179 6.29 1.95 16.33
C MET A 179 5.96 0.45 16.50
N LEU A 180 5.80 -0.03 17.75
CA LEU A 180 5.35 -1.40 18.01
C LEU A 180 3.91 -1.62 17.51
N ALA A 181 3.01 -0.68 17.81
CA ALA A 181 1.62 -0.74 17.39
C ALA A 181 1.52 -0.73 15.86
N THR A 182 2.20 0.23 15.22
CA THR A 182 2.19 0.34 13.76
C THR A 182 2.76 -0.92 13.12
N THR A 183 3.82 -1.52 13.68
CA THR A 183 4.40 -2.76 13.16
C THR A 183 3.40 -3.93 13.18
N TRP A 184 2.69 -4.15 14.28
CA TRP A 184 1.71 -5.24 14.34
C TRP A 184 0.50 -5.02 13.45
N VAL A 185 -0.03 -3.80 13.40
CA VAL A 185 -1.13 -3.44 12.48
C VAL A 185 -0.70 -3.70 11.02
N GLN A 186 0.55 -3.41 10.70
CA GLN A 186 1.12 -3.57 9.36
C GLN A 186 1.35 -5.02 8.97
N ILE A 187 1.75 -5.87 9.92
CA ILE A 187 1.84 -7.32 9.71
C ILE A 187 0.46 -7.92 9.45
N ILE A 188 -0.52 -7.59 10.30
CA ILE A 188 -1.88 -8.15 10.21
C ILE A 188 -2.54 -7.74 8.90
N LYS A 189 -2.49 -6.46 8.54
CA LYS A 189 -3.08 -6.00 7.28
C LYS A 189 -2.37 -6.62 6.07
N ALA A 190 -1.04 -6.80 6.11
CA ALA A 190 -0.29 -7.42 5.01
C ALA A 190 -0.78 -8.85 4.78
N ALA A 191 -0.96 -9.62 5.86
CA ALA A 191 -1.49 -10.98 5.79
C ALA A 191 -2.91 -11.02 5.22
N LEU A 192 -3.80 -10.14 5.69
CA LEU A 192 -5.19 -10.06 5.20
C LEU A 192 -5.28 -9.62 3.74
N LEU A 193 -4.49 -8.62 3.35
CA LEU A 193 -4.47 -8.09 1.99
C LEU A 193 -3.89 -9.13 1.02
N LEU A 194 -2.76 -9.73 1.34
CA LEU A 194 -2.16 -10.80 0.53
C LEU A 194 -3.10 -12.00 0.43
N GLY A 195 -3.68 -12.45 1.55
CA GLY A 195 -4.63 -13.55 1.56
C GLY A 195 -5.86 -13.26 0.70
N GLY A 196 -6.46 -12.08 0.87
CA GLY A 196 -7.61 -11.63 0.09
C GLY A 196 -7.32 -11.52 -1.40
N ALA A 197 -6.22 -10.85 -1.76
CA ALA A 197 -5.79 -10.72 -3.16
C ALA A 197 -5.48 -12.10 -3.78
N THR A 198 -4.90 -13.03 -3.02
CA THR A 198 -4.61 -14.40 -3.48
C THR A 198 -5.89 -15.16 -3.76
N VAL A 199 -6.86 -15.13 -2.85
CA VAL A 199 -8.18 -15.78 -3.05
C VAL A 199 -8.86 -15.21 -4.29
N LEU A 200 -8.86 -13.89 -4.45
CA LEU A 200 -9.48 -13.24 -5.60
C LEU A 200 -8.76 -13.58 -6.92
N ALA A 201 -7.43 -13.65 -6.91
CA ALA A 201 -6.64 -14.04 -8.07
C ALA A 201 -6.89 -15.51 -8.45
N ILE A 202 -7.00 -16.41 -7.47
CA ILE A 202 -7.34 -17.82 -7.69
C ILE A 202 -8.74 -17.95 -8.31
N TRP A 203 -9.75 -17.24 -7.78
CA TRP A 203 -11.09 -17.25 -8.37
C TRP A 203 -11.12 -16.64 -9.78
N THR A 204 -10.36 -15.56 -10.00
CA THR A 204 -10.21 -14.98 -11.34
C THR A 204 -9.65 -16.00 -12.31
N LEU A 205 -8.55 -16.67 -11.95
CA LEU A 205 -7.94 -17.69 -12.81
C LEU A 205 -8.83 -18.93 -12.97
N TYR A 206 -9.61 -19.31 -11.96
CA TYR A 206 -10.55 -20.42 -12.04
C TYR A 206 -11.57 -20.23 -13.17
N HIS A 207 -12.09 -19.01 -13.36
CA HIS A 207 -12.98 -18.67 -14.48
C HIS A 207 -12.34 -18.89 -15.86
N TYR A 208 -11.01 -18.87 -15.95
CA TYR A 208 -10.24 -19.09 -17.18
C TYR A 208 -9.48 -20.43 -17.19
N GLY A 209 -9.90 -21.39 -16.34
CA GLY A 209 -9.34 -22.73 -16.29
C GLY A 209 -7.93 -22.81 -15.69
N PHE A 210 -7.58 -21.90 -14.79
CA PHE A 210 -6.24 -21.75 -14.19
C PHE A 210 -5.11 -21.42 -15.18
N HIS A 211 -5.45 -21.00 -16.39
CA HIS A 211 -4.49 -20.60 -17.41
C HIS A 211 -4.47 -19.08 -17.58
N PHE A 212 -3.38 -18.45 -17.15
CA PHE A 212 -3.20 -17.01 -17.31
C PHE A 212 -3.28 -16.55 -18.78
N GLY A 213 -2.81 -17.39 -19.71
CA GLY A 213 -2.92 -17.10 -21.15
C GLY A 213 -4.36 -16.94 -21.64
N ASN A 214 -5.32 -17.67 -21.07
CA ASN A 214 -6.73 -17.54 -21.45
C ASN A 214 -7.30 -16.19 -21.00
N LEU A 215 -6.93 -15.71 -19.81
CA LEU A 215 -7.30 -14.38 -19.32
C LEU A 215 -6.73 -13.28 -20.24
N ILE A 216 -5.47 -13.41 -20.65
CA ILE A 216 -4.82 -12.44 -21.54
C ILE A 216 -5.40 -12.47 -22.95
N ASN A 217 -5.70 -13.66 -23.49
CA ASN A 217 -6.37 -13.80 -24.78
C ASN A 217 -7.74 -13.14 -24.76
N GLU A 218 -8.50 -13.30 -23.69
CA GLU A 218 -9.81 -12.65 -23.56
C GLU A 218 -9.66 -11.12 -23.43
N ALA A 219 -8.66 -10.63 -22.69
CA ALA A 219 -8.34 -9.21 -22.65
C ALA A 219 -7.98 -8.65 -24.04
N GLN A 220 -7.22 -9.40 -24.84
CA GLN A 220 -6.91 -9.04 -26.22
C GLN A 220 -8.17 -9.06 -27.11
N ASN A 221 -9.06 -10.03 -26.95
CA ASN A 221 -10.30 -10.12 -27.73
C ASN A 221 -11.21 -8.91 -27.47
N GLN A 222 -11.28 -8.46 -26.22
CA GLN A 222 -12.15 -7.33 -25.84
C GLN A 222 -11.53 -5.96 -26.14
N TYR A 223 -10.21 -5.80 -25.99
CA TYR A 223 -9.55 -4.49 -26.02
C TYR A 223 -8.47 -4.32 -27.10
N GLY A 224 -8.20 -5.38 -27.88
CA GLY A 224 -7.16 -5.39 -28.91
C GLY A 224 -5.76 -5.66 -28.35
N ILE A 225 -4.80 -5.89 -29.26
CA ILE A 225 -3.41 -6.17 -28.91
C ILE A 225 -2.71 -5.00 -28.23
N ASP A 226 -3.11 -3.76 -28.55
CA ASP A 226 -2.53 -2.54 -27.98
C ASP A 226 -2.71 -2.47 -26.45
N PHE A 227 -3.72 -3.17 -25.90
CA PHE A 227 -3.93 -3.27 -24.46
C PHE A 227 -2.85 -4.09 -23.74
N LEU A 228 -2.13 -4.94 -24.50
CA LEU A 228 -1.07 -5.81 -24.00
C LEU A 228 0.34 -5.28 -24.31
N LEU A 229 0.45 -4.28 -25.19
CA LEU A 229 1.73 -3.72 -25.61
C LEU A 229 2.14 -2.53 -24.74
N PRO A 230 3.45 -2.34 -24.50
CA PRO A 230 3.95 -1.12 -23.85
C PRO A 230 3.85 0.09 -24.77
N GLY A 231 3.61 1.28 -24.20
CA GLY A 231 3.86 2.56 -24.87
C GLY A 231 2.65 3.49 -24.99
N GLY A 232 1.51 3.18 -24.38
CA GLY A 232 0.36 4.08 -24.26
C GLY A 232 0.56 5.17 -23.21
N LEU A 233 1.03 4.83 -21.99
CA LEU A 233 1.25 5.78 -20.89
C LEU A 233 2.56 6.59 -21.01
N VAL A 234 3.63 5.99 -21.54
CA VAL A 234 4.94 6.65 -21.66
C VAL A 234 5.46 6.55 -23.09
N LYS A 235 5.20 7.60 -23.87
CA LYS A 235 5.53 7.66 -25.30
C LYS A 235 6.94 8.18 -25.57
N ASN A 236 7.45 9.06 -24.69
CA ASN A 236 8.75 9.69 -24.85
C ASN A 236 9.83 8.90 -24.07
N PRO A 237 10.94 8.50 -24.71
CA PRO A 237 12.04 7.83 -24.01
C PRO A 237 12.60 8.59 -22.80
N LEU A 238 12.61 9.94 -22.85
CA LEU A 238 13.06 10.75 -21.72
C LEU A 238 12.10 10.66 -20.53
N ASP A 239 10.79 10.62 -20.78
CA ASP A 239 9.79 10.44 -19.73
C ASP A 239 9.94 9.05 -19.10
N THR A 240 10.23 8.02 -19.90
CA THR A 240 10.48 6.65 -19.41
C THR A 240 11.71 6.59 -18.51
N ILE A 241 12.81 7.22 -18.91
CA ILE A 241 14.04 7.25 -18.10
C ILE A 241 13.80 8.05 -16.82
N SER A 242 13.17 9.23 -16.92
CA SER A 242 12.85 10.07 -15.77
C SER A 242 11.95 9.34 -14.77
N LEU A 243 10.88 8.70 -15.26
CA LEU A 243 9.97 7.90 -14.45
C LEU A 243 10.69 6.70 -13.82
N GLY A 244 11.50 5.97 -14.60
CA GLY A 244 12.29 4.84 -14.10
C GLY A 244 13.23 5.25 -12.96
N LEU A 245 13.97 6.36 -13.12
CA LEU A 245 14.82 6.91 -12.08
C LEU A 245 14.00 7.30 -10.84
N ALA A 246 12.84 7.96 -11.03
CA ALA A 246 11.96 8.34 -9.94
C ALA A 246 11.41 7.13 -9.16
N LEU A 247 11.04 6.04 -9.85
CA LEU A 247 10.52 4.83 -9.20
C LEU A 247 11.61 4.04 -8.45
N ILE A 248 12.80 3.91 -9.06
CA ILE A 248 13.93 3.17 -8.48
C ILE A 248 14.48 3.91 -7.25
N PHE A 249 14.82 5.19 -7.39
CA PHE A 249 15.43 5.96 -6.30
C PHE A 249 14.42 6.56 -5.32
N GLY A 250 13.16 6.76 -5.74
CA GLY A 250 12.11 7.27 -4.86
C GLY A 250 11.85 6.34 -3.67
N THR A 251 11.83 5.02 -3.91
CA THR A 251 11.66 4.00 -2.87
C THR A 251 12.73 4.08 -1.79
N ALA A 252 13.96 4.41 -2.18
CA ALA A 252 15.10 4.59 -1.28
C ALA A 252 15.00 5.85 -0.39
N GLY A 253 14.21 6.84 -0.78
CA GLY A 253 14.05 8.10 -0.06
C GLY A 253 12.88 8.14 0.93
N LEU A 254 12.06 7.08 1.02
CA LEU A 254 10.82 7.08 1.80
C LEU A 254 11.08 7.02 3.32
N PRO A 255 10.81 8.10 4.09
CA PRO A 255 11.18 8.16 5.51
C PRO A 255 10.54 7.04 6.36
N HIS A 256 9.30 6.67 6.04
CA HIS A 256 8.54 5.61 6.71
C HIS A 256 9.12 4.20 6.47
N ILE A 257 9.79 3.97 5.34
CA ILE A 257 10.54 2.73 5.07
C ILE A 257 11.86 2.75 5.85
N LEU A 258 12.58 3.87 5.78
CA LEU A 258 13.90 4.00 6.38
C LEU A 258 13.87 3.84 7.91
N MET A 259 12.87 4.43 8.58
CA MET A 259 12.76 4.34 10.04
C MET A 259 12.60 2.90 10.55
N ARG A 260 12.04 2.00 9.73
CA ARG A 260 11.84 0.59 10.10
C ARG A 260 13.14 -0.19 10.14
N PHE A 261 14.23 0.28 9.55
CA PHE A 261 15.53 -0.36 9.74
C PHE A 261 16.08 -0.16 11.16
N TYR A 262 15.49 0.73 11.97
CA TYR A 262 15.88 0.89 13.37
C TYR A 262 15.14 -0.06 14.32
N THR A 263 14.10 -0.77 13.87
CA THR A 263 13.34 -1.71 14.73
C THR A 263 14.03 -3.05 14.95
N VAL A 264 14.98 -3.39 14.08
CA VAL A 264 15.65 -4.69 14.08
C VAL A 264 16.94 -4.63 14.89
N PRO A 265 17.40 -5.74 15.50
CA PRO A 265 18.54 -5.70 16.41
C PRO A 265 19.88 -5.47 15.72
N ASN A 266 20.06 -5.92 14.47
CA ASN A 266 21.36 -5.86 13.78
C ASN A 266 21.22 -5.75 12.25
N SER A 267 22.34 -5.49 11.55
CA SER A 267 22.38 -5.33 10.09
C SER A 267 21.96 -6.59 9.33
N LYS A 268 22.24 -7.78 9.88
CA LYS A 268 21.81 -9.06 9.29
C LYS A 268 20.28 -9.18 9.27
N GLU A 269 19.62 -8.84 10.37
CA GLU A 269 18.15 -8.80 10.44
C GLU A 269 17.57 -7.67 9.58
N ALA A 270 18.28 -6.54 9.42
CA ALA A 270 17.88 -5.49 8.48
C ALA A 270 17.87 -6.00 7.03
N ARG A 271 18.96 -6.62 6.56
CA ARG A 271 19.02 -7.20 5.21
C ARG A 271 17.99 -8.31 5.00
N LYS A 272 17.80 -9.15 6.01
CA LYS A 272 16.76 -10.19 6.02
C LYS A 272 15.36 -9.58 5.88
N SER A 273 15.09 -8.45 6.55
CA SER A 273 13.80 -7.75 6.42
C SER A 273 13.53 -7.24 5.01
N VAL A 274 14.54 -6.65 4.36
CA VAL A 274 14.40 -6.20 2.96
C VAL A 274 14.16 -7.39 2.03
N PHE A 275 14.89 -8.50 2.22
CA PHE A 275 14.70 -9.70 1.40
C PHE A 275 13.26 -10.24 1.47
N TYR A 276 12.70 -10.40 2.68
CA TYR A 276 11.32 -10.85 2.83
C TYR A 276 10.32 -9.82 2.29
N ALA A 277 10.54 -8.53 2.55
CA ALA A 277 9.68 -7.47 2.04
C ALA A 277 9.61 -7.49 0.51
N THR A 278 10.75 -7.57 -0.18
CA THR A 278 10.82 -7.70 -1.64
C THR A 278 10.05 -8.92 -2.14
N GLY A 279 10.15 -10.06 -1.46
CA GLY A 279 9.41 -11.28 -1.82
C GLY A 279 7.89 -11.10 -1.73
N PHE A 280 7.40 -10.55 -0.62
CA PHE A 280 5.96 -10.30 -0.43
C PHE A 280 5.42 -9.25 -1.39
N ILE A 281 6.16 -8.16 -1.63
CA ILE A 281 5.78 -7.10 -2.56
C ILE A 281 5.78 -7.61 -4.00
N GLY A 282 6.80 -8.39 -4.40
CA GLY A 282 6.85 -9.00 -5.72
C GLY A 282 5.68 -9.95 -5.95
N PHE A 283 5.36 -10.78 -4.95
CA PHE A 283 4.17 -11.65 -4.99
C PHE A 283 2.88 -10.83 -5.10
N PHE A 284 2.74 -9.78 -4.30
CA PHE A 284 1.59 -8.87 -4.37
C PHE A 284 1.40 -8.25 -5.74
N TYR A 285 2.48 -7.80 -6.40
CA TYR A 285 2.36 -7.20 -7.74
C TYR A 285 1.98 -8.19 -8.83
N ILE A 286 2.38 -9.47 -8.70
CA ILE A 286 1.86 -10.54 -9.56
C ILE A 286 0.35 -10.70 -9.35
N LEU A 287 -0.13 -10.64 -8.10
CA LEU A 287 -1.56 -10.69 -7.82
C LEU A 287 -2.29 -9.50 -8.43
N THR A 288 -1.83 -8.26 -8.21
CA THR A 288 -2.48 -7.06 -8.77
C THR A 288 -2.58 -7.10 -10.29
N PHE A 289 -1.65 -7.78 -10.96
CA PHE A 289 -1.72 -7.98 -12.39
C PHE A 289 -2.88 -8.87 -12.81
N ILE A 290 -3.03 -10.02 -12.16
CA ILE A 290 -4.16 -10.94 -12.37
C ILE A 290 -5.48 -10.23 -12.04
N LEU A 291 -5.52 -9.48 -10.94
CA LEU A 291 -6.71 -8.75 -10.51
C LEU A 291 -7.08 -7.62 -11.48
N GLY A 292 -6.11 -6.88 -12.00
CA GLY A 292 -6.35 -5.81 -12.94
C GLY A 292 -6.91 -6.31 -14.27
N PHE A 293 -6.27 -7.32 -14.87
CA PHE A 293 -6.81 -7.95 -16.08
C PHE A 293 -8.14 -8.67 -15.82
N GLY A 294 -8.27 -9.36 -14.68
CA GLY A 294 -9.52 -9.96 -14.24
C GLY A 294 -10.65 -8.94 -14.18
N ALA A 295 -10.41 -7.78 -13.56
CA ALA A 295 -11.38 -6.70 -13.49
C ALA A 295 -11.68 -6.11 -14.87
N ALA A 296 -10.68 -5.90 -15.72
CA ALA A 296 -10.87 -5.42 -17.09
C ALA A 296 -11.83 -6.32 -17.88
N VAL A 297 -11.64 -7.64 -17.77
CA VAL A 297 -12.36 -8.62 -18.60
C VAL A 297 -13.71 -9.00 -18.01
N ILE A 298 -13.78 -9.24 -16.69
CA ILE A 298 -14.99 -9.73 -16.02
C ILE A 298 -15.95 -8.58 -15.67
N VAL A 299 -15.42 -7.45 -15.19
CA VAL A 299 -16.24 -6.28 -14.81
C VAL A 299 -16.45 -5.36 -15.99
N GLY A 300 -15.40 -5.12 -16.79
CA GLY A 300 -15.43 -4.22 -17.94
C GLY A 300 -15.02 -2.78 -17.60
N LYS A 301 -14.20 -2.16 -18.45
CA LYS A 301 -13.69 -0.78 -18.23
C LYS A 301 -14.79 0.25 -18.04
N ALA A 302 -15.84 0.20 -18.87
CA ALA A 302 -16.95 1.15 -18.81
C ALA A 302 -17.72 1.07 -17.47
N ALA A 303 -17.94 -0.15 -16.95
CA ALA A 303 -18.60 -0.34 -15.67
C ALA A 303 -17.74 0.19 -14.51
N ILE A 304 -16.42 -0.07 -14.55
CA ILE A 304 -15.47 0.46 -13.58
C ILE A 304 -15.50 2.00 -13.58
N GLN A 305 -15.38 2.63 -14.77
CA GLN A 305 -15.33 4.09 -14.91
C GLN A 305 -16.63 4.79 -14.55
N THR A 306 -17.77 4.10 -14.62
CA THR A 306 -19.07 4.62 -14.19
C THR A 306 -19.12 4.82 -12.68
N ILE A 307 -18.42 3.98 -11.91
CA ILE A 307 -18.40 4.02 -10.45
C ILE A 307 -17.25 4.88 -9.93
N ASP A 308 -16.06 4.70 -10.52
CA ASP A 308 -14.87 5.49 -10.22
C ASP A 308 -14.10 5.73 -11.51
N THR A 309 -14.07 6.98 -11.95
CA THR A 309 -13.37 7.40 -13.16
C THR A 309 -11.87 7.09 -13.10
N GLY A 310 -11.28 7.06 -11.90
CA GLY A 310 -9.88 6.70 -11.67
C GLY A 310 -9.62 5.19 -11.66
N GLY A 311 -10.65 4.36 -11.65
CA GLY A 311 -10.55 2.90 -11.68
C GLY A 311 -10.10 2.23 -10.38
N ASN A 312 -9.92 2.97 -9.28
CA ASN A 312 -9.44 2.43 -8.00
C ASN A 312 -10.39 1.36 -7.43
N MET A 313 -11.67 1.40 -7.81
CA MET A 313 -12.65 0.41 -7.38
C MET A 313 -12.62 -0.90 -8.18
N ALA A 314 -11.76 -1.04 -9.20
CA ALA A 314 -11.72 -2.22 -10.08
C ALA A 314 -11.56 -3.55 -9.32
N ALA A 315 -10.62 -3.62 -8.37
CA ALA A 315 -10.39 -4.83 -7.58
C ALA A 315 -11.57 -5.15 -6.64
N LEU A 316 -12.23 -4.13 -6.08
CA LEU A 316 -13.40 -4.31 -5.22
C LEU A 316 -14.63 -4.75 -6.03
N LEU A 317 -14.82 -4.21 -7.24
CA LEU A 317 -15.89 -4.66 -8.14
C LEU A 317 -15.68 -6.10 -8.58
N LEU A 318 -14.44 -6.49 -8.87
CA LEU A 318 -14.11 -7.88 -9.16
C LEU A 318 -14.40 -8.78 -7.96
N ALA A 319 -14.08 -8.32 -6.75
CA ALA A 319 -14.41 -9.00 -5.50
C ALA A 319 -15.91 -9.22 -5.32
N GLU A 320 -16.72 -8.22 -5.67
CA GLU A 320 -18.17 -8.32 -5.63
C GLU A 320 -18.70 -9.33 -6.65
N VAL A 321 -18.20 -9.29 -7.89
CA VAL A 321 -18.66 -10.20 -8.95
C VAL A 321 -18.32 -11.65 -8.64
N LEU A 322 -17.12 -11.92 -8.10
CA LEU A 322 -16.65 -13.28 -7.84
C LEU A 322 -17.03 -13.83 -6.46
N GLY A 323 -17.03 -12.98 -5.43
CA GLY A 323 -17.21 -13.38 -4.04
C GLY A 323 -18.44 -12.78 -3.34
N GLY A 324 -19.25 -12.01 -4.06
CA GLY A 324 -20.46 -11.37 -3.53
C GLY A 324 -20.18 -10.28 -2.49
N GLN A 325 -21.24 -9.85 -1.81
CA GLN A 325 -21.19 -8.75 -0.84
C GLN A 325 -20.30 -9.04 0.37
N VAL A 326 -20.18 -10.31 0.78
CA VAL A 326 -19.33 -10.70 1.91
C VAL A 326 -17.86 -10.49 1.59
N PHE A 327 -17.41 -10.96 0.43
CA PHE A 327 -16.01 -10.84 0.04
C PHE A 327 -15.65 -9.40 -0.37
N LEU A 328 -16.59 -8.67 -1.00
CA LEU A 328 -16.49 -7.23 -1.17
C LEU A 328 -16.28 -6.54 0.18
N GLY A 329 -17.09 -6.84 1.19
CA GLY A 329 -16.98 -6.21 2.50
C GLY A 329 -15.68 -6.53 3.22
N TYR A 330 -15.20 -7.77 3.11
CA TYR A 330 -13.89 -8.15 3.58
C TYR A 330 -12.77 -7.33 2.91
N LEU A 331 -12.70 -7.31 1.57
CA LEU A 331 -11.65 -6.59 0.86
C LEU A 331 -11.76 -5.07 1.03
N ALA A 332 -12.96 -4.51 1.10
CA ALA A 332 -13.18 -3.09 1.38
C ALA A 332 -12.67 -2.72 2.78
N ALA A 333 -12.95 -3.55 3.80
CA ALA A 333 -12.43 -3.34 5.15
C ALA A 333 -10.90 -3.47 5.20
N VAL A 334 -10.31 -4.42 4.47
CA VAL A 334 -8.85 -4.57 4.38
C VAL A 334 -8.19 -3.42 3.59
N ALA A 335 -8.81 -2.94 2.53
CA ALA A 335 -8.34 -1.74 1.82
C ALA A 335 -8.38 -0.51 2.74
N PHE A 336 -9.46 -0.35 3.51
CA PHE A 336 -9.58 0.72 4.49
C PHE A 336 -8.51 0.62 5.60
N ALA A 337 -8.35 -0.56 6.18
CA ALA A 337 -7.29 -0.90 7.13
C ALA A 337 -5.91 -0.51 6.60
N THR A 338 -5.68 -0.77 5.33
CA THR A 338 -4.44 -0.46 4.64
C THR A 338 -4.19 1.04 4.61
N ILE A 339 -5.20 1.85 4.26
CA ILE A 339 -5.12 3.31 4.30
C ILE A 339 -4.79 3.79 5.70
N LEU A 340 -5.55 3.33 6.70
CA LEU A 340 -5.35 3.76 8.07
C LEU A 340 -3.92 3.48 8.55
N ALA A 341 -3.44 2.26 8.31
CA ALA A 341 -2.13 1.86 8.75
C ALA A 341 -0.99 2.61 8.04
N VAL A 342 -1.13 2.90 6.73
CA VAL A 342 -0.14 3.69 5.98
C VAL A 342 -0.11 5.12 6.48
N VAL A 343 -1.26 5.75 6.65
CA VAL A 343 -1.35 7.11 7.19
C VAL A 343 -0.71 7.18 8.57
N ALA A 344 -1.01 6.24 9.48
CA ALA A 344 -0.38 6.19 10.80
C ALA A 344 1.16 6.07 10.72
N GLY A 345 1.68 5.21 9.83
CA GLY A 345 3.12 5.07 9.61
C GLY A 345 3.77 6.34 9.04
N LEU A 346 3.12 7.00 8.09
CA LEU A 346 3.58 8.25 7.49
C LEU A 346 3.59 9.40 8.49
N THR A 347 2.55 9.51 9.34
CA THR A 347 2.50 10.55 10.37
C THR A 347 3.57 10.34 11.43
N LEU A 348 3.84 9.09 11.84
CA LEU A 348 4.94 8.78 12.75
C LEU A 348 6.31 9.09 12.11
N ALA A 349 6.46 8.88 10.81
CA ALA A 349 7.68 9.26 10.08
C ALA A 349 7.88 10.78 9.94
N GLY A 350 6.79 11.55 9.94
CA GLY A 350 6.80 13.01 9.86
C GLY A 350 6.96 13.73 11.20
N ALA A 351 6.69 13.06 12.32
CA ALA A 351 6.73 13.59 13.68
C ALA A 351 8.11 13.45 14.34
#